data_AF-A0A7I8D9I8-F1
#
_entry.id   AF-A0A7I8D9I8-F1
#
_cell.length_a   1.000
_cell.length_b   1.000
_cell.length_c   1.000
_cell.angle_alpha   90.00
_cell.angle_beta   90.00
_cell.angle_gamma   90.00
#
_symmetry.space_group_name_H-M   'P 1'
#
loop_
_entity.id
_entity.type
_entity.pdbx_description
1 polymer ?
#
loop_
_entity_poly.entity_id
_entity_poly.type
_entity_poly.pdbx_seq_one_letter_code
_entity_poly.pdbx_strand_id
1 'polypeptide(L)' 'MENKHQPTIAPGSDNLEKRATPEEIAQNDYTQVTKMALDEVDPSLENKKS' A
#
# COMPACT_ATOMS: atom_id res chain seq x y z
N MET A 1 -0.63 -25.87 -9.61
CA MET A 1 -1.78 -25.05 -9.17
C MET A 1 -1.28 -23.62 -9.10
N GLU A 2 -1.62 -22.79 -10.08
CA GLU A 2 -1.26 -21.37 -10.04
C GLU A 2 -2.17 -20.66 -9.04
N ASN A 3 -1.61 -20.24 -7.91
CA ASN A 3 -2.27 -19.35 -6.97
C ASN A 3 -2.43 -17.97 -7.64
N LYS A 4 -3.51 -17.79 -8.39
CA LYS A 4 -3.91 -16.51 -9.00
C LYS A 4 -4.49 -15.58 -7.93
N HIS A 5 -3.73 -15.28 -6.88
CA HIS A 5 -4.09 -14.20 -5.95
C HIS A 5 -3.92 -12.88 -6.70
N GLN A 6 -5.00 -12.42 -7.33
CA GLN A 6 -5.04 -11.06 -7.84
C GLN A 6 -4.83 -10.11 -6.65
N PRO A 7 -3.92 -9.13 -6.75
CA PRO A 7 -3.72 -8.17 -5.69
C PRO A 7 -5.04 -7.43 -5.44
N THR A 8 -5.52 -7.48 -4.21
CA THR A 8 -6.73 -6.78 -3.76
C THR A 8 -6.36 -5.58 -2.91
N ILE A 9 -7.15 -4.51 -2.98
CA ILE A 9 -6.98 -3.37 -2.08
C ILE A 9 -7.38 -3.83 -0.67
N ALA A 10 -6.45 -3.78 0.27
CA ALA A 10 -6.74 -4.07 1.66
C ALA A 10 -7.70 -3.00 2.22
N PRO A 11 -8.72 -3.38 3.01
CA PRO A 11 -9.42 -2.40 3.84
C PRO A 11 -8.36 -1.77 4.76
N GLY A 12 -8.23 -0.44 4.72
CA GLY A 12 -7.20 0.25 5.49
C GLY A 12 -7.22 -0.17 6.96
N SER A 13 -6.05 -0.47 7.52
CA SER A 13 -5.90 -0.72 8.95
C SER A 13 -4.60 -0.11 9.46
N ASP A 14 -4.62 0.41 10.68
CA ASP A 14 -3.47 1.06 11.31
C ASP A 14 -2.29 0.09 11.54
N ASN A 15 -2.54 -1.23 11.47
CA ASN A 15 -1.53 -2.26 11.68
C ASN A 15 -0.76 -2.65 10.42
N LEU A 16 -1.18 -2.22 9.21
CA LEU A 16 -0.46 -2.53 7.96
C LEU A 16 0.90 -1.82 7.86
N GLU A 17 1.11 -0.82 8.73
CA GLU A 17 2.34 -0.04 8.80
C GLU A 17 3.42 -0.68 9.69
N LYS A 18 3.05 -1.71 10.46
CA LYS A 18 3.98 -2.39 11.36
C LYS A 18 4.90 -3.30 10.56
N ARG A 19 6.19 -3.26 10.90
CA ARG A 19 7.17 -4.21 10.36
C ARG A 19 6.95 -5.57 11.01
N ALA A 20 7.06 -6.62 10.20
CA ALA A 20 7.10 -7.99 10.70
C ALA A 20 8.35 -8.21 11.55
N THR A 21 8.18 -8.95 12.64
CA THR A 21 9.24 -9.46 13.51
C THR A 21 9.99 -10.63 12.84
N PRO A 22 11.21 -10.95 13.28
CA PRO A 22 11.96 -12.11 12.76
C PRO A 22 11.19 -13.43 12.89
N GLU A 23 10.46 -13.63 13.99
CA GLU A 23 9.66 -14.82 14.25
C GLU A 23 8.50 -14.95 13.26
N GLU A 24 7.78 -13.85 13.00
CA GLU A 24 6.69 -13.79 12.01
C GLU A 24 7.21 -14.09 10.59
N ILE A 25 8.38 -13.55 10.23
CA ILE A 25 9.03 -13.83 8.94
C ILE A 25 9.39 -15.32 8.84
N ALA A 26 9.97 -15.91 9.88
CA ALA A 26 10.34 -17.33 9.91
C ALA A 26 9.12 -18.26 9.77
N GLN A 27 7.95 -17.81 10.23
CA GLN A 27 6.69 -18.56 10.16
C GLN A 27 5.85 -18.26 8.91
N ASN A 28 6.28 -17.33 8.04
CA ASN A 28 5.46 -16.76 6.95
C ASN A 28 4.14 -16.12 7.44
N ASP A 29 4.11 -15.60 8.67
CA ASP A 29 2.95 -14.93 9.27
C ASP A 29 3.05 -13.42 9.09
N TYR A 30 3.03 -12.96 7.83
CA TYR A 30 3.07 -11.54 7.50
C TYR A 30 2.30 -11.24 6.21
N THR A 31 1.91 -9.98 6.04
CA THR A 31 1.27 -9.50 4.82
C THR A 31 2.21 -8.56 4.08
N GLN A 32 2.41 -8.81 2.78
CA GLN A 32 3.16 -7.90 1.93
C GLN A 32 2.24 -6.76 1.44
N VAL A 33 2.63 -5.52 1.74
CA VAL A 33 1.86 -4.32 1.40
C VAL A 33 2.67 -3.47 0.43
N THR A 34 2.02 -2.92 -0.59
CA THR A 34 2.61 -1.91 -1.48
C THR A 34 1.86 -0.60 -1.29
N LYS A 35 2.59 0.46 -0.94
CA LYS A 35 2.00 1.80 -0.79
C LYS A 35 1.97 2.50 -2.13
N MET A 36 0.81 3.00 -2.50
CA MET A 36 0.64 3.87 -3.66
C MET A 36 0.69 5.32 -3.17
N ALA A 37 1.59 6.12 -3.73
CA ALA A 37 1.59 7.56 -3.55
C ALA A 37 0.95 8.17 -4.81
N LEU A 38 -0.12 8.93 -4.64
CA LEU A 38 -0.71 9.72 -5.70
C LEU A 38 -0.05 11.09 -5.69
N ASP A 39 0.49 11.53 -6.83
CA ASP A 39 0.93 12.91 -7.02
C ASP A 39 -0.33 13.74 -7.34
N GLU A 40 -0.84 14.46 -6.35
CA GLU A 40 -2.00 15.34 -6.54
C GLU A 40 -1.58 16.58 -7.33
N VAL A 41 -1.96 16.61 -8.61
CA VAL A 41 -1.93 17.84 -9.39
C VAL A 41 -3.12 18.70 -8.94
N ASP A 42 -2.86 19.79 -8.22
CA ASP A 42 -3.89 20.77 -7.87
C ASP A 42 -4.29 21.59 -9.11
N PRO A 43 -5.49 21.37 -9.70
CA PRO A 43 -5.91 22.07 -10.90
C PRO A 43 -6.17 23.57 -10.65
N SER A 44 -6.26 24.02 -9.38
CA SER A 44 -6.41 25.43 -9.05
C SER A 44 -5.13 26.25 -9.30
N LEU A 45 -3.98 25.59 -9.44
CA LEU A 45 -2.70 26.21 -9.77
C LEU A 45 -2.59 26.62 -11.24
N GLU A 46 -3.44 26.10 -12.14
CA GLU A 46 -3.46 26.53 -13.56
C GLU A 46 -4.04 27.94 -13.74
N ASN A 47 -5.00 28.33 -12.90
CA ASN A 47 -5.70 29.63 -13.04
C ASN A 47 -4.92 30.83 -12.47
N LYS A 48 -3.71 30.62 -11.94
CA LYS A 48 -2.84 31.70 -11.42
C LYS A 48 -1.74 32.14 -12.40
N LYS A 49 -1.75 31.59 -13.63
CA LYS A 49 -0.80 31.92 -14.71
C LYS A 49 -1.45 32.71 -15.87
N SER A 50 -2.36 33.64 -15.58
CA SER A 50 -2.90 34.60 -16.56
C SER A 50 -2.81 36.02 -16.03
#